data_AF-A0AAU4WZG2-F1
#
_entry.id   AF-A0AAU4WZG2-F1
#
_cell.length_a   1.000
_cell.length_b   1.000
_cell.length_c   1.000
_cell.angle_alpha   90.00
_cell.angle_beta   90.00
_cell.angle_gamma   90.00
#
_symmetry.space_group_name_H-M   'P 1'
#
loop_
_entity.id
_entity.type
_entity.pdbx_description
1 polymer ?
#
loop_
_entity_poly.entity_id
_entity_poly.type
_entity_poly.pdbx_seq_one_letter_code
_entity_poly.pdbx_strand_id
1 'polypeptide(L)'
;MIDRVLDVGAETVPFDAEDIPGVAGQIFDNLIAHPDLMRLLSWKLLERPGATDQEVATYTAKTTAVAAAQEQGRVEPELGPEDLVAFVLALTQAWFSLTGGMSPTSGSDPWSTRRLARHRDAVVDAVRQITTPHR
;
A
#
# COMPACT_ATOMS: atom_id res chain seq x y z
N MET A 1 -8.83 17.65 13.87
CA MET A 1 -7.47 17.28 13.41
C MET A 1 -7.39 15.80 13.02
N ILE A 2 -8.08 14.90 13.74
CA ILE A 2 -8.14 13.46 13.45
C ILE A 2 -9.04 13.11 12.24
N ASP A 3 -10.12 13.86 11.99
CA ASP A 3 -10.95 13.65 10.79
C ASP A 3 -10.17 13.85 9.48
N ARG A 4 -9.11 14.67 9.53
CA ARG A 4 -8.23 14.93 8.39
C ARG A 4 -7.27 13.78 8.06
N VAL A 5 -7.09 12.82 8.97
CA VAL A 5 -6.25 11.64 8.72
C VAL A 5 -7.04 10.57 7.95
N LEU A 6 -8.35 10.50 8.21
CA LEU A 6 -9.27 9.57 7.56
C LEU A 6 -9.52 9.96 6.10
N ASP A 7 -9.51 11.27 5.79
CA ASP A 7 -9.74 11.80 4.44
C ASP A 7 -8.50 11.79 3.52
N VAL A 8 -7.30 11.44 3.99
CA VAL A 8 -6.06 11.71 3.23
C VAL A 8 -5.13 10.48 3.10
N GLY A 9 -5.39 9.37 3.80
CA GLY A 9 -4.58 8.12 3.73
C GLY A 9 -4.72 7.31 2.44
N ALA A 10 -4.23 6.05 2.43
CA ALA A 10 -4.40 5.07 1.33
C ALA A 10 -5.87 4.69 1.00
N GLU A 11 -6.82 5.35 1.68
CA GLU A 11 -8.26 5.34 1.46
C GLU A 11 -8.65 6.26 0.27
N THR A 12 -7.80 7.22 -0.12
CA THR A 12 -8.10 8.19 -1.20
C THR A 12 -7.87 7.66 -2.61
N VAL A 13 -7.07 6.59 -2.75
CA VAL A 13 -6.80 5.96 -4.03
C VAL A 13 -7.89 4.92 -4.28
N PRO A 14 -8.73 5.09 -5.32
CA PRO A 14 -9.70 4.08 -5.71
C PRO A 14 -9.00 2.74 -5.97
N PHE A 15 -9.52 1.68 -5.39
CA PHE A 15 -8.94 0.34 -5.56
C PHE A 15 -9.52 -0.32 -6.81
N ASP A 16 -8.70 -0.43 -7.85
CA ASP A 16 -8.98 -1.20 -9.06
C ASP A 16 -8.35 -2.59 -8.97
N ALA A 17 -9.19 -3.63 -8.89
CA ALA A 17 -8.74 -5.02 -8.84
C ALA A 17 -8.22 -5.53 -10.20
N GLU A 18 -8.49 -4.82 -11.30
CA GLU A 18 -7.98 -5.15 -12.63
C GLU A 18 -6.55 -4.62 -12.85
N ASP A 19 -6.12 -3.63 -12.07
CA ASP A 19 -4.76 -3.06 -12.11
C ASP A 19 -4.20 -2.81 -10.70
N ILE A 20 -4.17 -3.86 -9.87
CA ILE A 20 -3.58 -3.81 -8.53
C ILE A 20 -2.13 -3.24 -8.55
N PRO A 21 -1.25 -3.57 -9.51
CA PRO A 21 0.08 -2.96 -9.61
C PRO A 21 0.03 -1.45 -9.85
N GLY A 22 -0.85 -0.97 -10.73
CA GLY A 22 -1.03 0.46 -10.98
C GLY A 22 -1.57 1.20 -9.76
N VAL A 23 -2.54 0.61 -9.06
CA VAL A 23 -3.08 1.13 -7.79
C VAL A 23 -1.98 1.23 -6.74
N ALA A 24 -1.11 0.22 -6.61
CA ALA A 24 0.01 0.26 -5.68
C ALA A 24 0.99 1.40 -5.99
N GLY A 25 1.27 1.65 -7.27
CA GLY A 25 2.05 2.81 -7.70
C GLY A 25 1.40 4.14 -7.30
N GLN A 26 0.08 4.27 -7.47
CA GLN A 26 -0.67 5.47 -7.08
C GLN A 26 -0.69 5.68 -5.57
N ILE A 27 -0.84 4.62 -4.77
CA ILE A 27 -0.75 4.69 -3.31
C ILE A 27 0.65 5.18 -2.91
N PHE A 28 1.71 4.60 -3.48
CA PHE A 28 3.08 5.04 -3.21
C PHE A 28 3.28 6.52 -3.56
N ASP A 29 2.82 6.96 -4.73
CA ASP A 29 2.91 8.37 -5.16
C ASP A 29 2.18 9.31 -4.18
N ASN A 30 0.99 8.92 -3.69
CA ASN A 30 0.23 9.68 -2.70
C ASN A 30 0.97 9.78 -1.35
N LEU A 31 1.59 8.70 -0.89
CA LEU A 31 2.37 8.69 0.36
C LEU A 31 3.61 9.58 0.27
N ILE A 32 4.26 9.64 -0.90
CA ILE A 32 5.40 10.53 -1.16
C ILE A 32 4.97 12.00 -1.22
N ALA A 33 3.81 12.29 -1.83
CA ALA A 33 3.26 13.64 -1.88
C ALA A 33 2.83 14.17 -0.49
N HIS A 34 2.47 13.26 0.41
CA HIS A 34 1.94 13.56 1.74
C HIS A 34 2.65 12.75 2.84
N PRO A 35 3.95 13.01 3.11
CA PRO A 35 4.74 12.22 4.05
C PRO A 35 4.24 12.31 5.51
N ASP A 36 3.45 13.33 5.84
CA ASP A 36 2.79 13.48 7.12
C ASP A 36 1.75 12.39 7.40
N LEU A 37 1.20 11.75 6.35
CA LEU A 37 0.28 10.62 6.48
C LEU A 37 0.91 9.42 7.17
N MET A 38 2.15 9.09 6.82
CA MET A 38 2.85 7.96 7.42
C MET A 38 3.12 8.20 8.89
N ARG A 39 3.48 9.43 9.26
CA ARG A 39 3.59 9.82 10.67
C ARG A 39 2.25 9.66 11.39
N LEU A 40 1.15 10.13 10.80
CA LEU A 40 -0.18 10.04 11.41
C LEU A 40 -0.64 8.58 11.55
N LEU A 41 -0.38 7.73 10.56
CA LEU A 41 -0.66 6.30 10.61
C LEU A 41 0.13 5.62 11.73
N SER A 42 1.43 5.91 11.86
CA SER A 42 2.24 5.38 12.98
C SER A 42 1.70 5.79 14.34
N TRP A 43 1.28 7.06 14.49
CA TRP A 43 0.65 7.53 15.73
C TRP A 43 -0.69 6.85 16.00
N LYS A 44 -1.51 6.65 14.97
CA LYS A 44 -2.79 5.94 15.10
C LYS A 44 -2.59 4.52 15.61
N LEU A 45 -1.62 3.79 15.06
CA LEU A 45 -1.29 2.43 15.50
C LEU A 45 -0.89 2.36 16.99
N LEU A 46 -0.22 3.39 17.50
CA LEU A 46 0.17 3.48 18.91
C LEU A 46 -1.00 3.83 19.84
N GLU A 47 -1.83 4.80 19.46
CA GLU A 47 -2.90 5.34 20.31
C GLU A 47 -4.19 4.51 20.25
N ARG A 48 -4.47 3.90 19.09
CA ARG A 48 -5.73 3.18 18.79
C ARG A 48 -5.46 2.03 17.81
N PRO A 49 -5.01 0.85 18.28
CA PRO A 49 -4.67 -0.26 17.40
C PRO A 49 -5.87 -0.93 16.71
N GLY A 50 -7.11 -0.54 17.04
CA GLY A 50 -8.33 -1.04 16.40
C GLY A 50 -8.72 -0.28 15.15
N ALA A 51 -9.33 -0.97 14.19
CA ALA A 51 -9.92 -0.36 13.01
C ALA A 51 -11.21 0.39 13.36
N THR A 52 -11.46 1.51 12.69
CA THR A 52 -12.77 2.19 12.72
C THR A 52 -13.76 1.49 11.80
N ASP A 53 -15.06 1.76 11.94
CA ASP A 53 -16.09 1.21 11.05
C ASP A 53 -15.82 1.55 9.57
N GLN A 54 -15.30 2.75 9.31
CA GLN A 54 -14.93 3.19 7.96
C GLN A 54 -13.76 2.35 7.40
N GLU A 55 -12.72 2.08 8.19
CA GLU A 55 -11.61 1.25 7.75
C GLU A 55 -12.05 -0.19 7.51
N VAL A 56 -12.91 -0.73 8.39
CA VAL A 56 -13.49 -2.06 8.20
C VAL A 56 -14.27 -2.11 6.88
N ALA A 57 -15.07 -1.10 6.58
CA ALA A 57 -15.79 -1.00 5.32
C ALA A 57 -14.85 -0.93 4.11
N THR A 58 -13.79 -0.10 4.17
CA THR A 58 -12.81 0.02 3.08
C THR A 58 -12.02 -1.25 2.86
N TYR A 59 -11.53 -1.91 3.93
CA TYR A 59 -10.83 -3.18 3.80
C TYR A 59 -11.74 -4.27 3.24
N THR A 60 -12.99 -4.35 3.72
CA THR A 60 -13.99 -5.30 3.20
C THR A 60 -14.24 -5.09 1.70
N ALA A 61 -14.35 -3.84 1.24
CA ALA A 61 -14.53 -3.53 -0.17
C ALA A 61 -13.33 -3.98 -1.02
N LYS A 62 -12.10 -3.72 -0.54
CA LYS A 62 -10.86 -4.14 -1.21
C LYS A 62 -10.74 -5.66 -1.31
N THR A 63 -10.99 -6.38 -0.21
CA THR A 63 -10.87 -7.85 -0.18
C THR A 63 -11.96 -8.52 -1.00
N THR A 64 -13.19 -7.97 -1.01
CA THR A 64 -14.28 -8.45 -1.87
C THR A 64 -13.92 -8.30 -3.35
N ALA A 65 -13.33 -7.16 -3.74
CA ALA A 65 -12.92 -6.92 -5.12
C ALA A 65 -11.79 -7.87 -5.56
N VAL A 66 -10.81 -8.12 -4.69
CA VAL A 66 -9.76 -9.11 -4.92
C VAL A 66 -10.34 -10.52 -5.06
N ALA A 67 -11.22 -10.94 -4.16
CA ALA A 67 -11.86 -12.26 -4.20
C ALA A 67 -12.60 -12.48 -5.53
N ALA A 68 -13.36 -11.47 -5.98
CA ALA A 68 -14.04 -11.53 -7.28
C ALA A 68 -13.05 -11.65 -8.46
N ALA A 69 -11.91 -10.96 -8.40
CA ALA A 69 -10.88 -11.05 -9.44
C ALA A 69 -10.15 -12.41 -9.43
N GLN A 70 -9.98 -13.02 -8.25
CA GLN A 70 -9.45 -14.38 -8.11
C GLN A 70 -10.42 -15.43 -8.69
N GLU A 71 -11.72 -15.33 -8.40
CA GLU A 71 -12.75 -16.21 -8.99
C GLU A 71 -12.77 -16.13 -10.52
N GLN A 72 -12.45 -14.96 -11.08
CA GLN A 72 -12.34 -14.72 -12.53
C GLN A 72 -10.98 -15.17 -13.11
N GLY A 73 -10.07 -15.67 -12.27
CA GLY A 73 -8.73 -16.13 -12.68
C GLY A 73 -7.80 -15.00 -13.12
N ARG A 74 -8.08 -13.75 -12.73
CA ARG A 74 -7.25 -12.58 -13.07
C ARG A 74 -6.18 -12.28 -12.03
N VAL A 75 -6.39 -12.71 -10.80
CA VAL A 75 -5.48 -12.53 -9.67
C VAL A 75 -5.10 -13.90 -9.09
N GLU A 76 -3.87 -14.01 -8.60
CA GLU A 76 -3.32 -15.20 -7.94
C GLU A 76 -4.27 -15.75 -6.85
N PRO A 77 -4.82 -16.97 -7.00
CA PRO A 77 -5.80 -17.53 -6.08
C PRO A 77 -5.21 -18.21 -4.84
N GLU A 78 -3.90 -18.50 -4.78
CA GLU A 78 -3.30 -19.23 -3.65
C GLU A 78 -3.25 -18.42 -2.35
N LEU A 79 -3.15 -17.09 -2.44
CA LEU A 79 -3.20 -16.19 -1.29
C LEU A 79 -4.65 -15.82 -0.96
N GLY A 80 -4.99 -15.79 0.33
CA GLY A 80 -6.28 -15.22 0.76
C GLY A 80 -6.40 -13.75 0.33
N PRO A 81 -7.59 -13.27 -0.03
CA PRO A 81 -7.78 -11.89 -0.49
C PRO A 81 -7.39 -10.87 0.58
N GLU A 82 -7.61 -11.17 1.87
CA GLU A 82 -7.18 -10.34 3.00
C GLU A 82 -5.66 -10.21 3.08
N ASP A 83 -4.95 -11.34 2.98
CA ASP A 83 -3.49 -11.39 3.04
C ASP A 83 -2.87 -10.66 1.84
N LEU A 84 -3.43 -10.85 0.64
CA LEU A 84 -2.95 -10.17 -0.56
C LEU A 84 -3.10 -8.65 -0.45
N VAL A 85 -4.26 -8.17 0.01
CA VAL A 85 -4.48 -6.73 0.26
C VAL A 85 -3.50 -6.20 1.30
N ALA A 86 -3.29 -6.94 2.40
CA ALA A 86 -2.34 -6.55 3.44
C ALA A 86 -0.90 -6.44 2.90
N PHE A 87 -0.46 -7.40 2.09
CA PHE A 87 0.86 -7.37 1.46
C PHE A 87 1.02 -6.21 0.48
N VAL A 88 0.04 -5.95 -0.36
CA VAL A 88 0.05 -4.80 -1.28
C VAL A 88 0.20 -3.50 -0.49
N LEU A 89 -0.61 -3.29 0.56
CA LEU A 89 -0.51 -2.10 1.41
C LEU A 89 0.84 -2.00 2.12
N ALA A 90 1.38 -3.10 2.62
CA ALA A 90 2.68 -3.13 3.27
C ALA A 90 3.83 -2.78 2.30
N LEU A 91 3.79 -3.30 1.07
CA LEU A 91 4.79 -3.00 0.03
C LEU A 91 4.82 -1.51 -0.31
N THR A 92 3.65 -0.86 -0.43
CA THR A 92 3.57 0.58 -0.71
C THR A 92 4.17 1.45 0.41
N GLN A 93 4.26 0.91 1.64
CA GLN A 93 4.71 1.63 2.83
C GLN A 93 6.13 1.22 3.28
N ALA A 94 6.75 0.24 2.62
CA ALA A 94 7.92 -0.48 3.12
C ALA A 94 9.06 0.44 3.61
N TRP A 95 9.41 1.46 2.83
CA TRP A 95 10.53 2.37 3.17
C TRP A 95 10.21 3.37 4.29
N PHE A 96 8.94 3.65 4.58
CA PHE A 96 8.55 4.52 5.68
C PHE A 96 8.68 3.81 7.03
N SER A 97 8.57 2.49 7.05
CA SER A 97 8.72 1.65 8.24
C SER A 97 10.18 1.37 8.61
N LEU A 98 11.14 1.74 7.75
CA LEU A 98 12.57 1.50 7.94
C LEU A 98 13.26 2.76 8.42
N THR A 99 14.05 2.65 9.49
CA THR A 99 14.84 3.76 10.00
C THR A 99 15.79 4.29 8.93
N GLY A 100 15.71 5.59 8.66
CA GLY A 100 16.51 6.22 7.60
C GLY A 100 16.22 5.72 6.18
N GLY A 101 15.03 5.17 5.91
CA GLY A 101 14.57 4.84 4.56
C GLY A 101 15.41 3.80 3.80
N MET A 102 16.18 2.97 4.52
CA MET A 102 17.12 2.00 3.96
C MET A 102 18.08 2.64 2.93
N SER A 103 19.04 3.40 3.44
CA SER A 103 20.14 3.94 2.65
C SER A 103 21.30 2.93 2.59
N PRO A 104 21.72 2.47 1.40
CA PRO A 104 22.78 1.46 1.24
C PRO A 104 24.18 2.00 1.58
N THR A 105 24.35 3.32 1.65
CA THR A 105 25.61 3.98 1.97
C THR A 105 25.37 5.22 2.82
N SER A 106 26.21 5.44 3.82
CA SER A 106 26.25 6.69 4.58
C SER A 106 26.42 7.87 3.61
N GLY A 107 25.39 8.69 3.46
CA GLY A 107 25.38 9.88 2.59
C GLY A 107 24.46 9.82 1.36
N SER A 108 23.86 8.67 1.01
CA SER A 108 22.84 8.65 -0.04
C SER A 108 21.47 9.01 0.53
N ASP A 109 20.80 10.01 -0.05
CA ASP A 109 19.44 10.38 0.34
C ASP A 109 18.45 9.33 -0.21
N PRO A 110 17.81 8.51 0.66
CA PRO A 110 16.83 7.51 0.24
C PRO A 110 15.58 8.16 -0.38
N TRP A 111 15.33 9.44 -0.11
CA TRP A 111 14.17 10.20 -0.61
C TRP A 111 14.50 11.05 -1.84
N SER A 112 15.72 10.92 -2.41
CA SER A 112 16.06 11.60 -3.66
C SER A 112 15.15 11.14 -4.81
N THR A 113 14.82 12.03 -5.74
CA THR A 113 13.90 11.74 -6.87
C THR A 113 14.26 10.47 -7.62
N ARG A 114 15.57 10.22 -7.85
CA ARG A 114 16.04 9.01 -8.54
C ARG A 114 15.82 7.74 -7.73
N ARG A 115 15.89 7.82 -6.40
CA ARG A 115 15.59 6.69 -5.50
C ARG A 115 14.11 6.43 -5.40
N LEU A 116 13.30 7.48 -5.26
CA LEU A 116 11.84 7.37 -5.24
C LEU A 116 11.28 6.70 -6.49
N ALA A 117 11.78 7.07 -7.68
CA ALA A 117 11.39 6.40 -8.92
C ALA A 117 11.70 4.89 -8.88
N ARG A 118 12.89 4.50 -8.41
CA ARG A 118 13.24 3.07 -8.26
C ARG A 118 12.42 2.34 -7.21
N HIS A 119 12.04 3.02 -6.12
CA HIS A 119 11.18 2.45 -5.10
C HIS A 119 9.77 2.21 -5.63
N ARG A 120 9.24 3.18 -6.38
CA ARG A 120 7.96 3.04 -7.09
C ARG A 120 7.98 1.85 -8.07
N ASP A 121 9.01 1.75 -8.90
CA ASP A 121 9.16 0.63 -9.84
C ASP A 121 9.20 -0.72 -9.10
N ALA A 122 9.98 -0.80 -8.01
CA ALA A 122 10.08 -2.00 -7.20
C ALA A 122 8.74 -2.39 -6.53
N VAL A 123 7.95 -1.43 -6.05
CA VAL A 123 6.59 -1.68 -5.53
C VAL A 123 5.70 -2.26 -6.61
N VAL A 124 5.65 -1.62 -7.78
CA VAL A 124 4.80 -2.05 -8.90
C VAL A 124 5.19 -3.45 -9.38
N ASP A 125 6.48 -3.71 -9.53
CA ASP A 125 6.98 -5.02 -9.99
C ASP A 125 6.72 -6.12 -8.95
N ALA A 126 6.96 -5.86 -7.66
CA ALA A 126 6.69 -6.83 -6.59
C ALA A 126 5.19 -7.14 -6.49
N VAL A 127 4.33 -6.10 -6.54
CA VAL A 127 2.87 -6.27 -6.54
C VAL A 127 2.43 -7.06 -7.77
N ARG A 128 2.94 -6.74 -8.95
CA ARG A 128 2.66 -7.52 -10.16
C ARG A 128 3.02 -8.99 -9.98
N GLN A 129 4.18 -9.28 -9.39
CA GLN A 129 4.61 -10.66 -9.19
C GLN A 129 3.65 -11.44 -8.28
N ILE A 130 3.25 -10.86 -7.15
CA ILE A 130 2.38 -11.57 -6.17
C ILE A 130 0.91 -11.62 -6.58
N THR A 131 0.46 -10.78 -7.53
CA THR A 131 -0.93 -10.78 -8.02
C THR A 131 -1.10 -11.53 -9.33
N THR A 132 -0.02 -11.80 -10.07
CA THR A 132 -0.11 -12.52 -11.35
C THR A 132 -0.40 -13.99 -11.09
N PRO A 133 -1.46 -14.58 -11.66
CA PRO A 133 -1.74 -16.00 -11.52
C PRO A 133 -0.57 -16.88 -12.01
N HIS A 134 -0.10 -17.77 -11.16
CA HIS A 134 0.88 -18.79 -11.50
C HIS A 134 0.14 -20.12 -11.71
N ARG A 135 0.17 -20.63 -12.95
CA ARG A 135 -0.31 -21.98 -13.29
C ARG A 135 0.85 -22.95 -13.37
#